data_AF-A0AAW0DM50-F1
#
_entry.id   AF-A0AAW0DM50-F1
#
_cell.length_a   1.000
_cell.length_b   1.000
_cell.length_c   1.000
_cell.angle_alpha   90.00
_cell.angle_beta   90.00
_cell.angle_gamma   90.00
#
_symmetry.space_group_name_H-M   'P 1'
#
loop_
_entity.id
_entity.type
_entity.pdbx_description
1 polymer ?
#
loop_
_entity_poly.entity_id
_entity_poly.type
_entity_poly.pdbx_seq_one_letter_code
_entity_poly.pdbx_strand_id
1 'polypeptide(L)'
;MLSASTIVLSFGLLFANLAAATPTPRASCGPSFEGGGVSIVAGSVEWSVSSAVAGTALDHTPKNDAAEWHVQQTGTTPPTYLVKDINNNELVVGIGADGLLTLEQIDATKPTQMWAISCDSCSSGASSAPGGKYASGCKIISASTGACAEVQHAGAHISTNQCAPVVAQNWDFGTAP
;
A
#
# COMPACT_ATOMS: atom_id res chain seq x y z
N MET A 1 -39.44 -2.18 72.03
CA MET A 1 -38.52 -2.79 71.05
C MET A 1 -38.53 -1.90 69.81
N LEU A 2 -37.37 -1.43 69.38
CA LEU A 2 -37.16 -0.33 68.43
C LEU A 2 -37.68 -0.67 67.02
N SER A 3 -38.33 0.30 66.38
CA SER A 3 -38.68 0.31 64.96
C SER A 3 -37.50 0.84 64.15
N ALA A 4 -37.09 0.12 63.10
CA ALA A 4 -36.01 0.51 62.19
C ALA A 4 -36.60 1.04 60.87
N SER A 5 -36.40 2.32 60.60
CA SER A 5 -36.74 2.95 59.32
C SER A 5 -35.57 2.83 58.35
N THR A 6 -35.79 2.20 57.20
CA THR A 6 -34.79 2.07 56.13
C THR A 6 -34.93 3.23 55.14
N ILE A 7 -33.88 4.02 54.95
CA ILE A 7 -33.80 5.08 53.94
C ILE A 7 -33.15 4.47 52.68
N VAL A 8 -33.86 4.49 51.55
CA VAL A 8 -33.33 4.12 50.23
C VAL A 8 -32.88 5.40 49.51
N LEU A 9 -31.56 5.56 49.33
CA LEU A 9 -30.97 6.64 48.54
C LEU A 9 -30.81 6.19 47.09
N SER A 10 -31.69 6.68 46.22
CA SER A 10 -31.62 6.47 44.77
C SER A 10 -30.62 7.46 44.15
N PHE A 11 -29.43 6.97 43.78
CA PHE A 11 -28.48 7.73 42.96
C PHE A 11 -28.86 7.57 41.48
N GLY A 12 -29.43 8.63 40.90
CA GLY A 12 -29.67 8.72 39.46
C GLY A 12 -28.35 8.85 38.70
N LEU A 13 -28.00 7.82 37.92
CA LEU A 13 -26.89 7.85 36.96
C LEU A 13 -27.26 8.78 35.80
N LEU A 14 -26.59 9.94 35.72
CA LEU A 14 -26.59 10.76 34.51
C LEU A 14 -25.83 10.03 33.41
N PHE A 15 -26.54 9.49 32.43
CA PHE A 15 -25.95 9.03 31.18
C PHE A 15 -25.54 10.25 30.35
N ALA A 16 -24.25 10.58 30.38
CA ALA A 16 -23.66 11.50 29.43
C ALA A 16 -23.69 10.82 28.05
N ASN A 17 -24.53 11.33 27.14
CA ASN A 17 -24.48 10.97 25.73
C ASN A 17 -23.17 11.49 25.13
N LEU A 18 -22.12 10.65 25.13
CA LEU A 18 -20.96 10.90 24.28
C LEU A 18 -21.41 10.69 22.83
N ALA A 19 -21.64 11.80 22.12
CA ALA A 19 -21.76 11.78 20.67
C ALA A 19 -20.44 11.27 20.09
N ALA A 20 -20.40 9.99 19.70
CA ALA A 20 -19.28 9.43 18.97
C ALA A 20 -19.23 10.12 17.60
N ALA A 21 -18.26 11.01 17.40
CA ALA A 21 -17.98 11.57 16.10
C ALA A 21 -17.59 10.41 15.16
N THR A 22 -18.44 10.08 14.20
CA THR A 22 -18.10 9.12 13.15
C THR A 22 -17.04 9.77 12.26
N PRO A 23 -15.81 9.23 12.19
CA PRO A 23 -14.79 9.77 11.31
C PRO A 23 -15.29 9.68 9.87
N THR A 24 -15.35 10.82 9.17
CA THR A 24 -15.64 10.86 7.75
C THR A 24 -14.53 10.10 7.00
N PRO A 25 -14.85 9.09 6.18
CA PRO A 25 -13.82 8.43 5.38
C PRO A 25 -13.17 9.46 4.46
N ARG A 26 -11.84 9.61 4.54
CA ARG A 26 -11.10 10.40 3.55
C ARG A 26 -11.26 9.71 2.20
N ALA A 27 -11.56 10.48 1.16
CA ALA A 27 -11.63 9.95 -0.19
C ALA A 27 -10.25 9.42 -0.59
N SER A 28 -10.14 8.11 -0.82
CA SER A 28 -8.93 7.49 -1.36
C SER A 28 -8.75 7.86 -2.82
N CYS A 29 -7.51 7.96 -3.28
CA CYS A 29 -7.17 8.24 -4.67
C CYS A 29 -6.37 7.09 -5.31
N GLY A 30 -6.47 6.99 -6.64
CA GLY A 30 -5.65 6.13 -7.48
C GLY A 30 -4.68 6.99 -8.31
N PRO A 31 -3.36 6.96 -8.02
CA PRO A 31 -2.39 7.81 -8.72
C PRO A 31 -2.21 7.39 -10.18
N SER A 32 -1.98 8.33 -11.11
CA SER A 32 -1.76 7.99 -12.53
C SER A 32 -0.28 7.80 -12.89
N PHE A 33 0.64 8.36 -12.10
CA PHE A 33 2.11 8.41 -12.29
C PHE A 33 2.60 8.92 -13.66
N GLU A 34 1.74 9.12 -14.65
CA GLU A 34 2.01 9.78 -15.93
C GLU A 34 3.17 9.14 -16.72
N GLY A 35 3.51 7.89 -16.44
CA GLY A 35 4.67 7.19 -17.01
C GLY A 35 6.02 7.58 -16.40
N GLY A 36 6.05 8.41 -15.37
CA GLY A 36 7.25 8.71 -14.59
C GLY A 36 7.73 7.51 -13.79
N GLY A 37 9.06 7.41 -13.64
CA GLY A 37 9.68 6.43 -12.75
C GLY A 37 9.51 6.82 -11.28
N VAL A 38 9.34 5.82 -10.42
CA VAL A 38 9.09 6.02 -8.98
C VAL A 38 9.91 5.04 -8.13
N SER A 39 10.24 5.47 -6.91
CA SER A 39 10.55 4.58 -5.78
C SER A 39 9.24 4.23 -5.05
N ILE A 40 9.18 3.02 -4.48
CA ILE A 40 8.05 2.51 -3.69
C ILE A 40 8.56 2.22 -2.28
N VAL A 41 8.18 3.06 -1.32
CA VAL A 41 8.83 3.16 -0.01
C VAL A 41 7.88 2.78 1.12
N ALA A 42 8.33 1.95 2.07
CA ALA A 42 7.70 1.80 3.38
C ALA A 42 8.65 2.24 4.50
N GLY A 43 8.39 3.40 5.10
CA GLY A 43 9.23 3.94 6.17
C GLY A 43 10.66 4.25 5.69
N SER A 44 11.64 3.47 6.14
CA SER A 44 13.07 3.64 5.81
C SER A 44 13.58 2.65 4.77
N VAL A 45 12.70 1.85 4.15
CA VAL A 45 13.06 0.88 3.12
C VAL A 45 12.25 1.09 1.85
N GLU A 46 12.76 0.63 0.72
CA GLU A 46 12.08 0.69 -0.57
C GLU A 46 12.16 -0.65 -1.32
N TRP A 47 11.25 -0.84 -2.28
CA TRP A 47 11.22 -2.02 -3.15
C TRP A 47 12.46 -2.06 -4.03
N SER A 48 13.12 -3.20 -4.08
CA SER A 48 14.32 -3.40 -4.90
C SER A 48 14.35 -4.80 -5.49
N VAL A 49 15.16 -4.96 -6.53
CA VAL A 49 15.49 -6.25 -7.13
C VAL A 49 16.99 -6.31 -7.38
N SER A 50 17.58 -7.49 -7.19
CA SER A 50 19.01 -7.68 -7.44
C SER A 50 19.36 -7.69 -8.93
N SER A 51 18.38 -8.01 -9.80
CA SER A 51 18.54 -8.00 -11.25
C SER A 51 17.19 -7.98 -11.98
N ALA A 52 17.15 -7.32 -13.15
CA ALA A 52 16.00 -7.28 -14.05
C ALA A 52 15.86 -8.58 -14.87
N VAL A 53 15.57 -9.69 -14.17
CA VAL A 53 15.39 -11.03 -14.74
C VAL A 53 14.12 -11.66 -14.18
N ALA A 54 13.36 -12.39 -15.01
CA ALA A 54 12.18 -13.11 -14.54
C ALA A 54 12.55 -14.19 -13.50
N GLY A 55 11.74 -14.31 -12.45
CA GLY A 55 11.96 -15.14 -11.29
C GLY A 55 12.78 -14.48 -10.17
N THR A 56 13.34 -13.28 -10.39
CA THR A 56 14.00 -12.53 -9.32
C THR A 56 12.98 -12.14 -8.25
N ALA A 57 13.23 -12.51 -6.99
CA ALA A 57 12.42 -12.08 -5.87
C ALA A 57 12.55 -10.57 -5.64
N LEU A 58 11.45 -9.95 -5.22
CA LEU A 58 11.47 -8.58 -4.73
C LEU A 58 12.02 -8.57 -3.31
N ASP A 59 13.03 -7.73 -3.13
CA ASP A 59 13.68 -7.45 -1.86
C ASP A 59 13.33 -6.04 -1.40
N HIS A 60 13.88 -5.66 -0.25
CA HIS A 60 13.88 -4.28 0.21
C HIS A 60 15.29 -3.82 0.58
N THR A 61 15.60 -2.58 0.22
CA THR A 61 16.87 -1.92 0.55
C THR A 61 16.62 -0.70 1.42
N PRO A 62 17.65 -0.18 2.13
CA PRO A 62 17.56 1.16 2.71
C PRO A 62 17.16 2.17 1.63
N LYS A 63 16.18 3.01 1.95
CA LYS A 63 15.62 4.02 1.06
C LYS A 63 16.72 4.91 0.47
N ASN A 64 16.82 4.93 -0.86
CA ASN A 64 17.68 5.82 -1.64
C ASN A 64 16.88 6.73 -2.57
N ASP A 65 15.56 6.53 -2.70
CA ASP A 65 14.62 7.34 -3.49
C ASP A 65 14.94 7.39 -5.00
N ALA A 66 15.66 6.38 -5.52
CA ALA A 66 15.89 6.22 -6.95
C ALA A 66 14.61 5.74 -7.65
N ALA A 67 14.40 6.22 -8.88
CA ALA A 67 13.34 5.69 -9.72
C ALA A 67 13.72 4.28 -10.18
N GLU A 68 13.03 3.27 -9.64
CA GLU A 68 13.28 1.84 -9.94
C GLU A 68 12.09 1.17 -10.63
N TRP A 69 10.93 1.85 -10.63
CA TRP A 69 9.67 1.26 -11.08
C TRP A 69 8.90 2.19 -12.00
N HIS A 70 8.26 1.64 -13.03
CA HIS A 70 7.16 2.30 -13.73
C HIS A 70 5.83 1.69 -13.27
N VAL A 71 4.94 2.51 -12.73
CA VAL A 71 3.62 2.04 -12.26
C VAL A 71 2.56 2.48 -13.26
N GLN A 72 2.05 1.54 -14.05
CA GLN A 72 1.19 1.83 -15.20
C GLN A 72 -0.25 1.37 -14.95
N GLN A 73 -1.21 2.28 -15.09
CA GLN A 73 -2.64 1.93 -15.10
C GLN A 73 -3.02 1.11 -16.34
N THR A 74 -3.81 0.05 -16.15
CA THR A 74 -4.27 -0.88 -17.20
C THR A 74 -5.55 -0.40 -17.91
N GLY A 75 -6.15 0.70 -17.46
CA GLY A 75 -7.38 1.28 -18.05
C GLY A 75 -8.68 0.59 -17.64
N THR A 76 -8.66 -0.31 -16.67
CA THR A 76 -9.88 -0.95 -16.12
C THR A 76 -10.63 -0.04 -15.15
N THR A 77 -11.91 -0.34 -14.89
CA THR A 77 -12.71 0.31 -13.83
C THR A 77 -13.20 -0.76 -12.84
N PRO A 78 -12.75 -0.76 -11.57
CA PRO A 78 -11.78 0.15 -10.95
C PRO A 78 -10.36 0.03 -11.57
N PRO A 79 -9.52 1.08 -11.46
CA PRO A 79 -8.18 1.07 -12.05
C PRO A 79 -7.31 0.01 -11.40
N THR A 80 -6.71 -0.86 -12.22
CA THR A 80 -5.60 -1.72 -11.81
C THR A 80 -4.30 -1.24 -12.42
N TYR A 81 -3.20 -1.76 -11.89
CA TYR A 81 -1.85 -1.31 -12.15
C TYR A 81 -0.95 -2.50 -12.44
N LEU A 82 0.01 -2.29 -13.35
CA LEU A 82 1.21 -3.10 -13.46
C LEU A 82 2.36 -2.32 -12.84
N VAL A 83 3.18 -2.98 -12.04
CA VAL A 83 4.44 -2.42 -11.51
C VAL A 83 5.56 -3.02 -12.35
N LYS A 84 6.16 -2.22 -13.23
CA LYS A 84 7.19 -2.64 -14.18
C LYS A 84 8.57 -2.27 -13.67
N ASP A 85 9.55 -3.13 -13.92
CA ASP A 85 10.95 -2.80 -13.69
C ASP A 85 11.37 -1.67 -14.64
N ILE A 86 12.03 -0.62 -14.12
CA ILE A 86 12.41 0.55 -14.93
C ILE A 86 13.45 0.22 -16.00
N ASN A 87 14.30 -0.78 -15.76
CA ASN A 87 15.37 -1.20 -16.66
C ASN A 87 14.86 -2.20 -17.71
N ASN A 88 13.72 -2.84 -17.47
CA ASN A 88 13.08 -3.74 -18.42
C ASN A 88 11.55 -3.74 -18.28
N ASN A 89 10.88 -2.96 -19.14
CA ASN A 89 9.42 -2.81 -19.13
C ASN A 89 8.62 -4.07 -19.55
N GLU A 90 9.30 -5.14 -20.00
CA GLU A 90 8.69 -6.46 -20.24
C GLU A 90 8.60 -7.30 -18.96
N LEU A 91 9.21 -6.84 -17.86
CA LEU A 91 9.14 -7.46 -16.54
C LEU A 91 8.20 -6.67 -15.63
N VAL A 92 7.31 -7.40 -14.95
CA VAL A 92 6.34 -6.86 -14.00
C VAL A 92 6.43 -7.59 -12.67
N VAL A 93 6.06 -6.92 -11.59
CA VAL A 93 5.91 -7.54 -10.27
C VAL A 93 4.64 -8.40 -10.27
N GLY A 94 4.84 -9.70 -10.11
CA GLY A 94 3.80 -10.70 -9.93
C GLY A 94 3.91 -11.41 -8.58
N ILE A 95 2.89 -12.21 -8.27
CA ILE A 95 2.85 -13.05 -7.07
C ILE A 95 3.23 -14.48 -7.47
N GLY A 96 4.36 -14.94 -6.95
CA GLY A 96 4.82 -16.32 -7.07
C GLY A 96 3.91 -17.32 -6.35
N ALA A 97 4.08 -18.61 -6.64
CA ALA A 97 3.24 -19.67 -6.08
C ALA A 97 3.35 -19.80 -4.55
N ASP A 98 4.43 -19.30 -3.97
CA ASP A 98 4.71 -19.23 -2.52
C ASP A 98 4.21 -17.93 -1.86
N GLY A 99 3.56 -17.04 -2.63
CA GLY A 99 3.07 -15.75 -2.14
C GLY A 99 4.12 -14.65 -2.07
N LEU A 100 5.37 -14.93 -2.48
CA LEU A 100 6.43 -13.93 -2.61
C LEU A 100 6.21 -13.10 -3.87
N LEU A 101 6.64 -11.83 -3.81
CA LEU A 101 6.66 -11.00 -5.01
C LEU A 101 7.90 -11.31 -5.82
N THR A 102 7.73 -11.48 -7.13
CA THR A 102 8.83 -11.75 -8.06
C THR A 102 8.66 -10.94 -9.34
N LEU A 103 9.74 -10.70 -10.07
CA LEU A 103 9.65 -10.24 -11.45
C LEU A 103 9.17 -11.38 -12.33
N GLU A 104 8.19 -11.11 -13.19
CA GLU A 104 7.65 -12.05 -14.16
C GLU A 104 7.62 -11.40 -15.54
N GLN A 105 7.64 -12.22 -16.59
CA GLN A 105 7.29 -11.75 -17.93
C GLN A 105 5.85 -11.23 -17.92
N ILE A 106 5.65 -10.05 -18.48
CA ILE A 106 4.34 -9.42 -18.57
C ILE A 106 3.35 -10.32 -19.32
N ASP A 107 2.20 -10.51 -18.70
CA ASP A 107 1.06 -11.21 -19.26
C ASP A 107 -0.20 -10.49 -18.79
N ALA A 108 -0.78 -9.70 -19.71
CA ALA A 108 -1.97 -8.90 -19.44
C ALA A 108 -3.22 -9.74 -19.07
N THR A 109 -3.16 -11.07 -19.18
CA THR A 109 -4.23 -11.96 -18.77
C THR A 109 -4.09 -12.48 -17.35
N LYS A 110 -2.93 -12.30 -16.70
CA LYS A 110 -2.65 -12.82 -15.36
C LYS A 110 -3.06 -11.85 -14.25
N PRO A 111 -4.09 -12.16 -13.44
CA PRO A 111 -4.50 -11.30 -12.34
C PRO A 111 -3.45 -11.20 -11.22
N THR A 112 -2.51 -12.16 -11.15
CA THR A 112 -1.39 -12.16 -10.18
C THR A 112 -0.36 -11.06 -10.45
N GLN A 113 -0.38 -10.45 -11.63
CA GLN A 113 0.48 -9.32 -12.02
C GLN A 113 -0.23 -7.97 -11.88
N MET A 114 -1.51 -7.98 -11.53
CA MET A 114 -2.34 -6.79 -11.44
C MET A 114 -2.54 -6.37 -9.99
N TRP A 115 -2.43 -5.07 -9.76
CA TRP A 115 -2.53 -4.46 -8.44
C TRP A 115 -3.63 -3.41 -8.42
N ALA A 116 -4.38 -3.29 -7.34
CA ALA A 116 -5.13 -2.09 -7.01
C ALA A 116 -4.26 -1.22 -6.09
N ILE A 117 -4.16 0.07 -6.39
CA ILE A 117 -3.43 1.03 -5.57
C ILE A 117 -4.42 2.08 -5.06
N SER A 118 -4.51 2.18 -3.73
CA SER A 118 -5.40 3.10 -3.03
C SER A 118 -4.60 3.89 -2.00
N CYS A 119 -4.60 5.22 -2.13
CA CYS A 119 -3.76 6.12 -1.35
C CYS A 119 -4.58 7.16 -0.58
N ASP A 120 -4.02 7.63 0.53
CA ASP A 120 -4.56 8.75 1.30
C ASP A 120 -4.40 10.08 0.57
N SER A 121 -3.32 10.23 -0.21
CA SER A 121 -3.06 11.41 -1.04
C SER A 121 -2.35 11.05 -2.34
N CYS A 122 -2.65 11.80 -3.40
CA CYS A 122 -2.03 11.69 -4.72
C CYS A 122 -1.77 13.09 -5.27
N SER A 123 -0.65 13.27 -5.95
CA SER A 123 -0.29 14.46 -6.72
C SER A 123 0.03 14.06 -8.16
N SER A 124 -0.18 15.02 -9.07
CA SER A 124 0.24 14.90 -10.47
C SER A 124 1.72 15.28 -10.63
N GLY A 125 2.29 15.04 -11.81
CA GLY A 125 3.62 15.53 -12.18
C GLY A 125 4.74 14.52 -12.01
N ALA A 126 4.47 13.25 -11.79
CA ALA A 126 5.52 12.22 -11.74
C ALA A 126 6.35 12.15 -13.05
N SER A 127 5.79 12.58 -14.17
CA SER A 127 6.48 12.65 -15.47
C SER A 127 7.31 13.91 -15.72
N SER A 128 7.15 14.95 -14.89
CA SER A 128 7.62 16.31 -15.20
C SER A 128 8.19 17.08 -14.01
N ALA A 129 7.95 16.63 -12.78
CA ALA A 129 8.51 17.22 -11.58
C ALA A 129 10.00 16.87 -11.45
N PRO A 130 10.82 17.75 -10.86
CA PRO A 130 12.24 17.46 -10.60
C PRO A 130 12.45 16.30 -9.62
N GLY A 131 11.38 15.89 -8.93
CA GLY A 131 11.34 14.79 -7.98
C GLY A 131 10.28 15.06 -6.91
N GLY A 132 10.24 14.25 -5.87
CA GLY A 132 9.36 14.44 -4.72
C GLY A 132 8.29 13.36 -4.57
N LYS A 133 7.31 13.61 -3.70
CA LYS A 133 6.28 12.63 -3.35
C LYS A 133 5.05 12.76 -4.28
N TYR A 134 4.71 11.66 -4.95
CA TYR A 134 3.61 11.56 -5.91
C TYR A 134 2.35 10.91 -5.31
N ALA A 135 2.52 10.02 -4.34
CA ALA A 135 1.41 9.48 -3.57
C ALA A 135 1.87 9.07 -2.17
N SER A 136 0.96 9.13 -1.19
CA SER A 136 1.28 8.79 0.20
C SER A 136 0.20 7.93 0.84
N GLY A 137 0.61 7.11 1.81
CA GLY A 137 -0.33 6.34 2.62
C GLY A 137 -1.04 5.26 1.80
N CYS A 138 -0.33 4.62 0.90
CA CYS A 138 -0.90 3.73 -0.10
C CYS A 138 -0.94 2.27 0.36
N LYS A 139 -2.01 1.59 -0.03
CA LYS A 139 -2.11 0.14 -0.07
C LYS A 139 -1.89 -0.34 -1.51
N ILE A 140 -1.01 -1.32 -1.67
CA ILE A 140 -0.80 -2.05 -2.93
C ILE A 140 -1.44 -3.43 -2.74
N ILE A 141 -2.56 -3.65 -3.41
CA ILE A 141 -3.47 -4.77 -3.16
C ILE A 141 -3.49 -5.67 -4.39
N SER A 142 -3.25 -6.97 -4.20
CA SER A 142 -3.35 -7.96 -5.27
C SER A 142 -4.76 -8.00 -5.84
N ALA A 143 -4.90 -7.85 -7.16
CA ALA A 143 -6.18 -8.01 -7.82
C ALA A 143 -6.66 -9.48 -7.81
N SER A 144 -5.75 -10.43 -7.68
CA SER A 144 -6.07 -11.87 -7.65
C SER A 144 -6.54 -12.37 -6.29
N THR A 145 -5.99 -11.86 -5.19
CA THR A 145 -6.22 -12.39 -3.83
C THR A 145 -6.82 -11.38 -2.86
N GLY A 146 -6.76 -10.07 -3.17
CA GLY A 146 -7.11 -9.01 -2.23
C GLY A 146 -6.12 -8.82 -1.07
N ALA A 147 -4.99 -9.53 -1.10
CA ALA A 147 -3.91 -9.39 -0.12
C ALA A 147 -3.05 -8.16 -0.41
N CYS A 148 -2.48 -7.55 0.62
CA CYS A 148 -1.63 -6.38 0.53
C CYS A 148 -0.15 -6.79 0.43
N ALA A 149 0.63 -6.07 -0.40
CA ALA A 149 2.08 -6.18 -0.38
C ALA A 149 2.63 -5.72 0.99
N GLU A 150 3.56 -6.49 1.55
CA GLU A 150 4.08 -6.33 2.91
C GLU A 150 5.60 -6.57 2.98
N VAL A 151 6.30 -5.71 3.74
CA VAL A 151 7.64 -5.99 4.27
C VAL A 151 7.51 -6.75 5.59
N GLN A 152 7.86 -8.04 5.62
CA GLN A 152 7.70 -8.81 6.87
C GLN A 152 8.74 -8.43 7.95
N HIS A 153 10.03 -8.59 7.63
CA HIS A 153 11.14 -8.26 8.52
C HIS A 153 12.41 -7.98 7.71
N ALA A 154 13.43 -7.42 8.37
CA ALA A 154 14.73 -7.18 7.75
C ALA A 154 15.29 -8.47 7.12
N GLY A 155 15.71 -8.39 5.86
CA GLY A 155 16.26 -9.53 5.10
C GLY A 155 15.23 -10.51 4.55
N ALA A 156 13.92 -10.27 4.73
CA ALA A 156 12.88 -11.01 4.03
C ALA A 156 12.57 -10.40 2.65
N HIS A 157 12.22 -11.26 1.69
CA HIS A 157 11.59 -10.85 0.45
C HIS A 157 10.22 -10.19 0.72
N ILE A 158 9.81 -9.29 -0.17
CA ILE A 158 8.47 -8.72 -0.14
C ILE A 158 7.48 -9.82 -0.52
N SER A 159 6.36 -9.86 0.20
CA SER A 159 5.32 -10.88 0.02
C SER A 159 3.94 -10.25 0.09
N THR A 160 2.90 -11.04 -0.13
CA THR A 160 1.52 -10.62 0.15
C THR A 160 0.99 -11.19 1.45
N ASN A 161 0.22 -10.38 2.19
CA ASN A 161 -0.41 -10.78 3.45
C ASN A 161 -1.81 -10.14 3.55
N GLN A 162 -2.62 -10.58 4.52
CA GLN A 162 -3.92 -9.97 4.77
C GLN A 162 -3.77 -8.47 5.04
N CYS A 163 -4.55 -7.65 4.34
CA CYS A 163 -4.50 -6.20 4.51
C CYS A 163 -4.84 -5.78 5.95
N ALA A 164 -3.94 -5.00 6.56
CA ALA A 164 -4.03 -4.49 7.91
C ALA A 164 -3.47 -3.06 7.99
N PRO A 165 -3.86 -2.25 8.98
CA PRO A 165 -3.35 -0.89 9.16
C PRO A 165 -1.94 -0.89 9.81
N VAL A 166 -0.99 -1.60 9.19
CA VAL A 166 0.40 -1.72 9.64
C VAL A 166 1.34 -0.94 8.72
N VAL A 167 2.43 -0.43 9.28
CA VAL A 167 3.46 0.35 8.55
C VAL A 167 4.11 -0.48 7.44
N ALA A 168 4.29 -1.79 7.69
CA ALA A 168 4.84 -2.74 6.73
C ALA A 168 4.06 -2.86 5.41
N GLN A 169 2.81 -2.39 5.39
CA GLN A 169 1.93 -2.38 4.22
C GLN A 169 1.52 -0.95 3.83
N ASN A 170 2.21 0.08 4.33
CA ASN A 170 1.89 1.47 4.07
C ASN A 170 2.98 2.09 3.19
N TRP A 171 2.63 2.33 1.93
CA TRP A 171 3.58 2.66 0.88
C TRP A 171 3.48 4.13 0.46
N ASP A 172 4.60 4.77 0.22
CA ASP A 172 4.69 6.06 -0.43
C ASP A 172 5.35 5.89 -1.80
N PHE A 173 4.95 6.71 -2.76
CA PHE A 173 5.53 6.75 -4.10
C PHE A 173 6.19 8.10 -4.33
N GLY A 174 7.43 8.09 -4.79
CA GLY A 174 8.18 9.33 -5.04
C GLY A 174 9.59 9.08 -5.51
N THR A 175 10.33 10.16 -5.72
CA THR A 175 11.77 10.15 -6.04
C THR A 175 12.48 11.26 -5.28
N ALA A 176 13.81 11.21 -5.24
CA ALA A 176 14.61 12.31 -4.70
C ALA A 176 14.30 13.62 -5.46
N PRO A 177 14.20 14.78 -4.78
CA PRO A 177 13.94 16.08 -5.41
C PRO A 177 14.99 16.56 -6.42
#